data_AF-A0A5S4FBD0-F1
#
_entry.id   AF-A0A5S4FBD0-F1
#
_cell.length_a   1.000
_cell.length_b   1.000
_cell.length_c   1.000
_cell.angle_alpha   90.00
_cell.angle_beta   90.00
_cell.angle_gamma   90.00
#
_symmetry.space_group_name_H-M   'P 1'
#
loop_
_entity.id
_entity.type
_entity.pdbx_description
1 polymer ?
#
loop_
_entity_poly.entity_id
_entity_poly.type
_entity_poly.pdbx_seq_one_letter_code
_entity_poly.pdbx_strand_id
1 'polypeptide(L)'
;MTVLRHPDSFSSQPADMYDWSPHAPRSWLPTVIEASCCEEYVLCSEGAEFFVRRRTDDGLYQETARGRYARAAKAWNDLAAEHRHQERADPKTARDPWW
;
A
#
# COMPACT_ATOMS: atom_id res chain seq x y z
N MET A 1 32.85 -23.78 19.43
CA MET A 1 32.23 -23.77 18.09
C MET A 1 31.00 -24.66 18.23
N THR A 2 29.74 -24.20 18.14
CA THR A 2 29.12 -23.47 17.03
C THR A 2 27.82 -22.78 17.49
N VAL A 3 27.54 -21.67 16.81
CA VAL A 3 26.49 -20.65 16.89
C VAL A 3 25.05 -21.15 17.16
N LEU A 4 24.36 -20.48 18.10
CA LEU A 4 22.89 -20.42 18.22
C LEU A 4 22.30 -19.55 17.08
N ARG A 5 21.41 -20.07 16.23
CA ARG A 5 20.44 -19.28 15.44
C ARG A 5 19.14 -20.11 15.33
N HIS A 6 18.19 -19.84 16.24
CA HIS A 6 16.92 -19.15 15.99
C HIS A 6 16.08 -19.79 14.87
N PRO A 7 14.89 -20.36 15.18
CA PRO A 7 13.96 -20.75 14.14
C PRO A 7 13.46 -19.49 13.43
N ASP A 8 13.31 -19.57 12.11
CA ASP A 8 12.69 -18.57 11.25
C ASP A 8 11.27 -18.24 11.77
N SER A 9 11.19 -17.25 12.64
CA SER A 9 9.97 -16.49 12.84
C SER A 9 9.71 -15.75 11.54
N PHE A 10 8.94 -16.38 10.65
CA PHE A 10 8.26 -15.67 9.58
C PHE A 10 7.39 -14.60 10.24
N SER A 11 7.95 -13.40 10.33
CA SER A 11 7.26 -12.20 10.73
C SER A 11 6.08 -12.05 9.78
N SER A 12 4.85 -12.27 10.26
CA SER A 12 3.65 -11.94 9.51
C SER A 12 3.79 -10.48 9.09
N GLN A 13 3.87 -10.23 7.79
CA GLN A 13 4.03 -8.87 7.29
C GLN A 13 2.80 -8.07 7.73
N PRO A 14 2.90 -6.78 8.08
CA PRO A 14 1.77 -5.95 8.45
C PRO A 14 0.77 -5.89 7.29
N ALA A 15 1.22 -6.09 6.05
CA ALA A 15 0.37 -6.27 4.88
C ALA A 15 -0.61 -7.45 5.03
N ASP A 16 -0.24 -8.54 5.71
CA ASP A 16 -1.10 -9.69 6.02
C ASP A 16 -2.01 -9.42 7.24
N MET A 17 -1.64 -8.48 8.10
CA MET A 17 -2.46 -8.06 9.26
C MET A 17 -3.64 -7.17 8.83
N TYR A 18 -3.54 -6.49 7.69
CA TYR A 18 -4.57 -5.61 7.18
C TYR A 18 -5.49 -6.35 6.21
N ASP A 19 -6.79 -6.29 6.49
CA ASP A 19 -7.81 -6.81 5.57
C ASP A 19 -7.94 -5.86 4.37
N TRP A 20 -7.57 -6.35 3.20
CA TRP A 20 -7.58 -5.60 1.95
C TRP A 20 -8.85 -5.91 1.17
N SER A 21 -9.69 -4.90 0.98
CA SER A 21 -10.90 -5.00 0.17
C SER A 21 -10.74 -4.26 -1.17
N PRO A 22 -11.47 -4.65 -2.23
CA PRO A 22 -11.54 -3.84 -3.44
C PRO A 22 -11.90 -2.38 -3.12
N HIS A 23 -11.17 -1.43 -3.69
CA HIS A 23 -11.49 -0.01 -3.52
C HIS A 23 -12.77 0.31 -4.28
N ALA A 24 -13.82 0.65 -3.54
CA ALA A 24 -15.09 1.11 -4.08
C ALA A 24 -15.18 2.63 -3.91
N PRO A 25 -14.83 3.43 -4.93
CA PRO A 25 -14.87 4.89 -4.83
C PRO A 25 -16.30 5.35 -4.54
N ARG A 26 -16.44 6.15 -3.48
CA ARG A 26 -17.66 6.84 -3.08
C ARG A 26 -17.73 8.26 -3.66
N SER A 27 -16.60 8.80 -4.12
CA SER A 27 -16.47 10.08 -4.81
C SER A 27 -15.72 9.90 -6.14
N TRP A 28 -15.73 10.95 -6.96
CA TRP A 28 -15.04 10.95 -8.25
C TRP A 28 -13.53 10.70 -8.11
N LEU A 29 -12.89 11.30 -7.10
CA LEU A 29 -11.46 11.10 -6.80
C LEU A 29 -11.20 11.31 -5.30
N PRO A 30 -10.53 10.36 -4.61
CA PRO A 30 -10.07 10.58 -3.25
C PRO A 30 -8.90 11.56 -3.21
N THR A 31 -8.85 12.38 -2.17
CA THR A 31 -7.74 13.30 -1.91
C THR A 31 -6.55 12.50 -1.40
N VAL A 32 -5.38 12.66 -2.02
CA VAL A 32 -4.12 12.09 -1.52
C VAL A 32 -3.58 12.99 -0.41
N ILE A 33 -3.27 12.38 0.73
CA ILE A 33 -2.69 13.06 1.89
C ILE A 33 -1.19 12.77 1.96
N GLU A 34 -0.83 11.51 1.80
CA GLU A 34 0.56 11.06 1.92
C GLU A 34 0.78 9.81 1.07
N ALA A 35 2.01 9.61 0.57
CA ALA A 35 2.36 8.47 -0.26
C ALA A 35 3.73 7.92 0.15
N SER A 36 3.87 6.60 0.08
CA SER A 36 5.19 5.95 0.14
C SER A 36 6.06 6.36 -1.04
N CYS A 37 7.37 6.14 -0.97
CA CYS A 37 8.35 6.62 -1.96
C CYS A 37 8.10 6.18 -3.42
N CYS A 38 7.37 5.09 -3.66
CA CYS A 38 6.98 4.62 -5.00
C CYS A 38 5.46 4.51 -5.17
N GLU A 39 4.68 5.18 -4.31
CA GLU A 39 3.21 5.21 -4.36
C GLU A 39 2.52 3.83 -4.21
N GLU A 40 3.23 2.81 -3.76
CA GLU A 40 2.65 1.49 -3.46
C GLU A 40 1.55 1.60 -2.40
N TYR A 41 1.78 2.42 -1.38
CA TYR A 41 0.81 2.72 -0.33
C TYR A 41 0.52 4.22 -0.29
N VAL A 42 -0.76 4.56 -0.45
CA VAL A 42 -1.22 5.96 -0.48
C VAL A 42 -2.27 6.15 0.61
N LEU A 43 -2.03 7.08 1.53
CA LEU A 43 -3.02 7.54 2.49
C LEU A 43 -3.97 8.52 1.78
N CYS A 44 -5.24 8.15 1.74
CA CYS A 44 -6.30 8.88 1.08
C CYS A 44 -7.36 9.38 2.06
N SER A 45 -8.07 10.43 1.65
CA SER A 45 -9.32 10.89 2.26
C SER A 45 -10.44 10.95 1.23
N GLU A 46 -11.62 10.54 1.65
CA GLU A 46 -12.83 10.57 0.84
C GLU A 46 -14.04 10.83 1.74
N GLY A 47 -14.72 11.95 1.49
CA GLY A 47 -15.78 12.43 2.38
C GLY A 47 -15.24 12.71 3.77
N ALA A 48 -15.78 12.03 4.78
CA ALA A 48 -15.37 12.15 6.19
C ALA A 48 -14.47 10.98 6.66
N GLU A 49 -14.00 10.14 5.74
CA GLU A 49 -13.22 8.94 6.05
C GLU A 49 -11.84 8.97 5.39
N PHE A 50 -10.93 8.22 5.99
CA PHE A 50 -9.55 8.05 5.58
C PHE A 50 -9.27 6.56 5.40
N PHE A 51 -8.39 6.22 4.47
CA PHE A 51 -8.04 4.83 4.17
C PHE A 51 -6.67 4.78 3.49
N VAL A 52 -6.06 3.60 3.50
CA VAL A 52 -4.84 3.35 2.71
C VAL A 52 -5.25 2.64 1.43
N ARG A 53 -4.77 3.12 0.30
CA ARG A 53 -4.98 2.54 -1.03
C ARG A 53 -3.68 1.94 -1.54
N ARG A 54 -3.76 0.80 -2.21
CA ARG A 54 -2.67 0.20 -3.00
C ARG A 54 -3.16 -0.23 -4.38
N ARG A 55 -2.24 -0.37 -5.34
CA ARG A 55 -2.53 -0.89 -6.68
C ARG A 55 -2.23 -2.40 -6.71
N THR A 56 -3.10 -3.20 -7.29
CA THR A 56 -2.84 -4.63 -7.53
C THR A 56 -2.03 -4.83 -8.81
N ASP A 57 -1.52 -6.05 -9.01
CA ASP A 57 -0.79 -6.40 -10.25
C ASP A 57 -1.69 -6.32 -11.49
N ASP A 58 -2.98 -6.60 -11.33
CA ASP A 58 -4.01 -6.42 -12.38
C ASP A 58 -4.34 -4.94 -12.67
N GLY A 59 -3.67 -4.02 -11.99
CA GLY A 59 -3.88 -2.58 -12.15
C GLY A 59 -5.14 -2.02 -11.49
N LEU A 60 -5.86 -2.84 -10.74
CA LEU A 60 -7.00 -2.42 -9.91
C LEU A 60 -6.51 -1.79 -8.60
N TYR A 61 -7.44 -1.21 -7.83
CA TYR A 61 -7.13 -0.65 -6.52
C TYR A 61 -7.78 -1.45 -5.41
N GLN A 62 -7.03 -1.63 -4.32
CA GLN A 62 -7.53 -2.14 -3.05
C GLN A 62 -7.36 -1.07 -1.97
N GLU A 63 -8.16 -1.18 -0.92
CA GLU A 63 -8.08 -0.33 0.25
C GLU A 63 -8.10 -1.13 1.55
N THR A 64 -7.58 -0.52 2.60
CA THR A 64 -7.69 -1.03 3.97
C THR A 64 -7.83 0.12 4.97
N ALA A 65 -8.10 -0.24 6.23
CA ALA A 65 -8.15 0.65 7.37
C ALA A 65 -9.12 1.84 7.27
N ARG A 66 -10.17 1.73 6.42
CA ARG A 66 -11.16 2.80 6.24
C ARG A 66 -11.79 3.25 7.56
N GLY A 67 -11.88 4.57 7.77
CA GLY A 67 -12.55 5.16 8.93
C GLY A 67 -11.89 6.47 9.37
N ARG A 68 -11.70 6.65 10.68
CA ARG A 68 -11.08 7.87 11.23
C ARG A 68 -9.60 7.96 10.87
N TYR A 69 -9.10 9.18 10.71
CA TYR A 69 -7.70 9.47 10.35
C TYR A 69 -6.69 8.65 11.17
N ALA A 70 -6.81 8.62 12.50
CA ALA A 70 -5.87 7.92 13.36
C ALA A 70 -5.71 6.42 13.01
N ARG A 71 -6.79 5.75 12.59
CA ARG A 71 -6.74 4.34 12.17
C ARG A 71 -5.98 4.19 10.86
N ALA A 72 -6.34 4.98 9.85
CA ALA A 72 -5.72 4.93 8.52
C ALA A 72 -4.25 5.37 8.56
N ALA A 73 -3.93 6.41 9.33
CA ALA A 73 -2.56 6.90 9.51
C ALA A 73 -1.68 5.88 10.24
N LYS A 74 -2.20 5.15 11.24
CA LYS A 74 -1.46 4.04 11.85
C LYS A 74 -1.16 2.95 10.81
N ALA A 75 -2.17 2.53 10.04
CA ALA A 75 -1.98 1.52 9.02
C ALA A 75 -0.98 1.96 7.94
N TRP A 76 -1.04 3.22 7.51
CA TRP A 76 -0.10 3.78 6.57
C TRP A 76 1.32 3.77 7.12
N ASN A 77 1.54 4.20 8.37
CA ASN A 77 2.86 4.19 9.00
C ASN A 77 3.42 2.77 9.12
N ASP A 78 2.61 1.80 9.55
CA ASP A 78 3.05 0.40 9.66
C ASP A 78 3.46 -0.15 8.27
N LEU A 79 2.65 0.12 7.24
CA LEU A 79 2.94 -0.31 5.86
C LEU A 79 4.16 0.41 5.27
N ALA A 80 4.30 1.71 5.50
CA ALA A 80 5.40 2.53 4.99
C ALA A 80 6.73 2.20 5.68
N ALA A 81 6.72 1.87 6.98
CA ALA A 81 7.92 1.47 7.72
C ALA A 81 8.52 0.16 7.21
N GLU A 82 7.69 -0.77 6.76
CA GLU A 82 8.14 -2.06 6.21
C GLU A 82 8.27 -2.06 4.69
N HIS A 83 7.79 -1.00 4.03
CA HIS A 83 7.86 -0.87 2.59
C HIS A 83 9.31 -0.84 2.10
N ARG A 84 9.64 -1.78 1.21
CA ARG A 84 10.86 -1.74 0.42
C ARG A 84 10.54 -1.08 -0.90
N HIS A 85 11.35 -0.09 -1.28
CA HIS A 85 11.22 0.56 -2.58
C HIS A 85 11.20 -0.49 -3.69
N GLN A 86 10.17 -0.41 -4.53
CA GLN A 86 10.01 -1.30 -5.68
C GLN A 86 9.66 -0.45 -6.89
N GLU A 87 10.51 -0.52 -7.91
CA GLU A 87 10.20 0.07 -9.20
C GLU A 87 9.11 -0.77 -9.85
N ARG A 88 7.93 -0.19 -10.05
CA ARG A 88 6.92 -0.79 -10.92
C ARG A 88 7.29 -0.48 -12.36
N ALA A 89 7.29 -1.50 -13.22
CA ALA A 89 7.39 -1.30 -14.65
C ALA A 89 6.21 -0.42 -15.11
N ASP A 90 6.49 0.76 -15.64
CA ASP A 90 5.46 1.61 -16.23
C ASP A 90 4.96 0.90 -17.50
N PRO A 91 3.66 0.53 -17.60
CA PRO A 91 3.12 -0.06 -18.81
C PRO A 91 3.24 0.86 -20.05
N LYS A 92 3.52 2.17 -19.88
CA LYS A 92 3.84 3.06 -21.01
C LYS A 92 5.17 2.70 -21.67
N THR A 93 6.15 2.19 -20.93
CA THR A 93 7.47 1.85 -21.49
C THR A 93 7.42 0.63 -22.43
N ALA A 94 6.36 -0.19 -22.37
CA ALA A 94 6.17 -1.32 -23.27
C ALA A 94 5.58 -0.96 -24.65
N ARG A 95 5.21 0.32 -24.87
CA ARG A 95 4.39 0.72 -26.03
C ARG A 95 5.06 1.63 -27.07
N ASP A 96 6.32 1.99 -26.89
CA ASP A 96 7.05 2.85 -27.84
C ASP A 96 8.32 2.16 -28.39
N PRO A 97 8.24 1.47 -29.55
CA PRO A 97 9.40 0.89 -30.24
C PRO A 97 10.14 1.90 -31.15
N TRP A 98 10.01 3.20 -30.92
CA TRP A 98 10.59 4.24 -31.78
C TRP A 98 11.58 5.13 -31.04
N TRP A 99 12.64 4.50 -30.51
CA TRP A 99 14.00 5.05 -30.41
C TRP A 99 14.98 3.95 -30.80
#